data_AF-A0A371F218-F1
#
_entry.id   AF-A0A371F218-F1
#
_cell.length_a   1.000
_cell.length_b   1.000
_cell.length_c   1.000
_cell.angle_alpha   90.00
_cell.angle_beta   90.00
_cell.angle_gamma   90.00
#
_symmetry.space_group_name_H-M   'P 1'
#
loop_
_entity.id
_entity.type
_entity.pdbx_description
1 polymer ?
#
loop_
_entity_poly.entity_id
_entity_poly.type
_entity_poly.pdbx_seq_one_letter_code
_entity_poly.pdbx_strand_id
1 'polypeptide(L)'
;MKAFPFSLDGAAKDWLYLQLALFNTWGDMKRTFLEKFFPASRTASIRKEICWIRISRDVLRTIIRRLSRDEVVSAKTDSISAKPDQARLHGPSAQLSSSGPPQLQLNFHVTPGVAYYARYTR
;
A
#
# COMPACT_ATOMS: atom_id res chain seq x y z
N MET A 1 16.91 -1.24 -35.82
CA MET A 1 15.67 -1.34 -35.01
C MET A 1 14.61 -0.46 -35.68
N LYS A 2 13.69 -1.03 -36.47
CA LYS A 2 12.67 -0.28 -37.24
C LYS A 2 11.30 -0.18 -36.55
N ALA A 3 11.11 -0.87 -35.42
CA ALA A 3 9.81 -0.99 -34.76
C ALA A 3 9.44 0.20 -33.85
N PHE A 4 10.40 1.02 -33.42
CA PHE A 4 10.16 2.08 -32.42
C PHE A 4 9.12 3.13 -32.86
N PRO A 5 9.13 3.66 -34.10
CA PRO A 5 8.09 4.59 -34.53
C PRO A 5 6.67 3.99 -34.50
N PHE A 6 6.55 2.68 -34.68
CA PHE A 6 5.26 1.97 -34.63
C PHE A 6 4.76 1.71 -33.20
N SER A 7 5.64 1.81 -32.20
CA SER A 7 5.25 1.70 -30.79
C SER A 7 4.71 3.00 -30.20
N LEU A 8 4.86 4.12 -30.92
CA LEU A 8 4.40 5.43 -30.45
C LEU A 8 2.95 5.67 -30.87
N ASP A 9 2.23 6.38 -30.02
CA ASP A 9 0.85 6.80 -30.27
C ASP A 9 0.62 8.28 -29.88
N GLY A 10 -0.44 8.87 -30.41
CA GLY A 10 -0.87 10.25 -30.18
C GLY A 10 0.26 11.27 -30.33
N ALA A 11 0.38 12.17 -29.36
CA ALA A 11 1.33 13.29 -29.40
C ALA A 11 2.80 12.88 -29.54
N ALA A 12 3.18 11.68 -29.07
CA ALA A 12 4.55 11.17 -29.20
C ALA A 12 4.85 10.73 -30.64
N LYS A 13 3.85 10.11 -31.29
CA LYS A 13 3.92 9.73 -32.69
C LYS A 13 3.99 10.98 -33.56
N ASP A 14 3.05 11.90 -33.40
CA ASP A 14 2.98 13.14 -34.20
C ASP A 14 4.26 13.96 -34.11
N TRP A 15 4.80 14.13 -32.89
CA TRP A 15 6.08 14.79 -32.67
C TRP A 15 7.23 14.09 -33.40
N LEU A 16 7.32 12.76 -33.35
CA LEU A 16 8.38 12.01 -34.02
C LEU A 16 8.30 12.16 -35.54
N TYR A 17 7.09 12.09 -36.12
CA TYR A 17 6.89 12.26 -37.57
C TYR A 17 7.25 13.67 -38.04
N LEU A 18 6.98 14.71 -37.24
CA LEU A 18 7.40 16.09 -37.52
C LEU A 18 8.91 16.28 -37.49
N GLN A 19 9.60 15.59 -36.58
CA GLN A 19 11.04 15.73 -36.38
C GLN A 19 11.86 14.66 -37.13
N LEU A 20 11.21 13.75 -37.86
CA LEU A 20 11.85 12.59 -38.47
C LEU A 20 12.97 12.99 -39.44
N ALA A 21 12.80 14.10 -40.15
CA ALA A 21 13.79 14.65 -41.06
C ALA A 21 15.02 15.26 -40.35
N LEU A 22 14.91 15.57 -39.06
CA LEU A 22 15.99 16.15 -38.25
C LEU A 22 16.88 15.08 -37.59
N PHE A 23 16.42 13.83 -37.54
CA PHE A 23 17.15 12.75 -36.89
C PHE A 23 17.90 11.90 -37.91
N ASN A 24 19.17 12.22 -38.07
CA ASN A 24 20.16 11.53 -38.89
C ASN A 24 20.79 10.33 -38.17
N THR A 25 20.71 10.24 -36.84
CA THR A 25 21.12 9.05 -36.08
C THR A 25 20.04 8.60 -35.09
N TRP A 26 19.97 7.29 -34.85
CA TRP A 26 19.10 6.73 -33.81
C TRP A 26 19.47 7.25 -32.40
N GLY A 27 20.76 7.51 -32.14
CA GLY A 27 21.23 8.01 -30.85
C GLY A 27 20.64 9.39 -30.53
N ASP A 28 20.63 10.29 -31.52
CA ASP A 28 20.11 11.65 -31.35
C ASP A 28 18.58 11.64 -31.21
N MET A 29 17.91 10.79 -31.98
CA MET A 29 16.46 10.58 -31.83
C MET A 29 16.09 10.11 -30.43
N LYS A 30 16.83 9.12 -29.90
CA LYS A 30 16.59 8.57 -28.56
C LYS A 30 16.81 9.63 -27.47
N ARG A 31 17.91 10.40 -27.56
CA ARG A 31 18.23 11.46 -26.59
C ARG A 31 17.13 12.52 -26.56
N THR A 32 16.75 13.03 -27.73
CA THR A 32 15.77 14.11 -27.87
C THR A 32 14.37 13.66 -27.43
N PHE A 33 13.98 12.42 -27.76
CA PHE A 33 12.72 11.83 -27.31
C PHE A 33 12.65 11.76 -25.77
N LEU A 34 13.71 11.27 -25.13
CA LEU A 34 13.75 11.17 -23.67
C LEU A 34 13.73 12.55 -23.01
N GLU A 35 14.45 13.52 -23.54
CA GLU A 35 14.44 14.88 -23.02
C GLU A 35 13.06 15.53 -23.11
N LYS A 36 12.34 15.32 -24.22
CA LYS A 36 11.01 15.89 -24.45
C LYS A 36 9.93 15.28 -23.55
N PHE A 37 9.88 13.95 -23.45
CA PHE A 37 8.78 13.24 -22.79
C PHE A 37 9.10 12.79 -21.36
N PHE A 38 10.38 12.58 -21.06
CA PHE A 38 10.89 12.09 -19.77
C PHE A 38 12.00 13.02 -19.24
N PRO A 39 11.71 14.32 -19.06
CA PRO A 39 12.70 15.27 -18.59
C PRO A 39 13.23 14.87 -17.20
N ALA A 40 14.53 15.08 -16.99
CA ALA A 40 15.23 14.64 -15.78
C ALA A 40 14.59 15.17 -14.49
N SER A 41 14.10 16.41 -14.49
CA SER A 41 13.41 17.02 -13.35
C SER A 41 12.14 16.27 -12.95
N ARG A 42 11.30 15.91 -13.92
CA ARG A 42 10.07 15.14 -13.69
C ARG A 42 10.41 13.73 -13.20
N THR A 43 11.37 13.06 -13.84
CA THR A 43 11.82 11.74 -13.40
C THR A 43 12.39 11.77 -11.98
N ALA A 44 13.15 12.81 -11.63
CA ALA A 44 13.69 12.99 -10.28
C ALA A 44 12.58 13.21 -9.24
N SER A 45 11.56 14.03 -9.54
CA SER A 45 10.42 14.24 -8.65
C SER A 45 9.66 12.94 -8.38
N ILE A 46 9.31 12.20 -9.44
CA ILE A 46 8.60 10.92 -9.32
C ILE A 46 9.40 9.92 -8.48
N ARG A 47 10.72 9.81 -8.73
CA ARG A 47 11.60 8.95 -7.91
C ARG A 47 11.59 9.36 -6.45
N LYS A 48 11.65 10.66 -6.15
CA LYS A 48 11.62 11.18 -4.78
C LYS A 48 10.30 10.85 -4.09
N GLU A 49 9.17 11.04 -4.77
CA GLU A 49 7.84 10.71 -4.24
C GLU A 49 7.71 9.22 -3.93
N ILE A 50 8.14 8.35 -4.86
CA ILE A 50 8.13 6.89 -4.64
C ILE A 50 9.01 6.51 -3.44
N CYS A 51 10.22 7.08 -3.33
CA CYS A 51 11.11 6.85 -2.20
C CYS A 51 10.49 7.33 -0.89
N TRP A 52 9.85 8.50 -0.88
CA TRP A 52 9.20 9.07 0.29
C TRP A 52 8.07 8.17 0.81
N ILE A 53 7.23 7.65 -0.09
CA ILE A 53 6.15 6.71 0.27
C ILE A 53 6.71 5.44 0.92
N ARG A 54 7.81 4.89 0.38
CA ARG A 54 8.47 3.70 0.93
C ARG A 54 9.05 3.98 2.32
N ILE A 55 9.80 5.06 2.46
CA ILE A 55 10.42 5.47 3.73
C ILE A 55 9.33 5.72 4.78
N SER A 56 8.28 6.47 4.44
CA SER A 56 7.18 6.75 5.35
C SER A 56 6.51 5.48 5.86
N ARG A 57 6.31 4.48 4.99
CA ARG A 57 5.75 3.18 5.37
C ARG A 57 6.64 2.43 6.36
N ASP A 58 7.95 2.42 6.13
CA ASP A 58 8.91 1.68 6.97
C ASP A 58 9.11 2.36 8.33
N VAL A 59 9.10 3.70 8.37
CA VAL A 59 9.09 4.47 9.62
C VAL A 59 7.84 4.16 10.42
N LEU A 60 6.65 4.21 9.80
CA LEU A 60 5.39 3.94 10.49
C LEU A 60 5.35 2.52 11.06
N ARG A 61 5.77 1.51 10.27
CA ARG A 61 5.91 0.12 10.75
C ARG A 61 6.83 0.03 11.96
N THR A 62 7.94 0.76 11.94
CA THR A 62 8.91 0.77 13.03
C THR A 62 8.30 1.37 14.30
N ILE A 63 7.55 2.47 14.17
CA ILE A 63 6.88 3.13 15.30
C ILE A 63 5.85 2.20 15.92
N ILE A 64 4.96 1.61 15.11
CA ILE A 64 3.93 0.68 15.58
C ILE A 64 4.56 -0.50 16.34
N ARG A 65 5.61 -1.11 15.78
CA ARG A 65 6.31 -2.24 16.40
C ARG A 65 6.98 -1.88 17.73
N ARG A 66 7.34 -0.61 17.95
CA ARG A 66 7.92 -0.13 19.21
C ARG A 66 6.84 0.09 20.25
N LEU A 67 5.76 0.79 19.87
CA LEU A 67 4.63 1.04 20.76
C LEU A 67 4.01 -0.26 21.28
N SER A 68 3.80 -1.26 20.42
CA SER A 68 3.28 -2.56 20.85
C SER A 68 4.26 -3.35 21.74
N ARG A 69 5.57 -3.06 21.68
CA ARG A 69 6.56 -3.71 22.56
C ARG A 69 6.57 -3.07 23.95
N ASP A 70 6.48 -1.75 24.00
CA ASP A 70 6.51 -0.99 25.26
C ASP A 70 5.22 -1.22 26.07
N GLU A 71 4.08 -1.43 25.41
CA GLU A 71 2.82 -1.86 26.03
C GLU A 71 2.92 -3.26 26.68
N VAL A 72 3.57 -4.22 25.99
CA VAL A 72 3.75 -5.60 26.51
C VAL A 72 4.71 -5.66 27.71
N VAL A 73 5.63 -4.71 27.84
CA VAL A 73 6.56 -4.65 28.99
C VAL A 73 5.88 -4.09 30.25
N SER A 74 4.86 -3.22 30.11
CA SER A 74 4.11 -2.66 31.25
C SER A 74 3.13 -3.64 31.89
N ALA A 75 2.61 -4.62 31.14
CA ALA A 75 1.59 -5.56 31.65
C ALA A 75 2.18 -6.72 32.49
N LYS A 76 3.50 -6.76 32.72
CA LYS A 76 4.18 -7.83 33.47
C LYS A 76 4.83 -7.36 34.77
N THR A 77 4.26 -6.35 35.41
CA THR A 77 4.77 -5.83 36.69
C THR A 77 3.71 -5.71 37.79
N ASP A 78 2.68 -6.55 37.81
CA ASP A 78 1.70 -6.60 38.93
C ASP A 78 1.52 -8.01 39.53
N SER A 79 2.59 -8.80 39.60
CA SER A 79 2.53 -10.10 40.30
C SER A 79 3.75 -10.36 41.15
N ILE A 80 3.99 -9.47 42.12
CA ILE A 80 4.62 -9.87 43.39
C ILE A 80 3.65 -9.53 44.52
N SER A 81 3.16 -10.62 45.13
CA SER A 81 2.72 -10.68 46.52
C SER A 81 1.54 -9.81 46.96
N ALA A 82 0.34 -10.37 46.85
CA ALA A 82 -0.61 -10.34 47.95
C ALA A 82 -1.41 -11.64 47.96
N LYS A 83 -1.15 -12.48 48.96
CA LYS A 83 -1.90 -13.69 49.29
C LYS A 83 -3.18 -13.24 50.01
N PRO A 84 -4.41 -13.42 49.49
CA PRO A 84 -5.59 -13.22 50.29
C PRO A 84 -5.97 -14.54 50.97
N ASP A 85 -6.12 -14.45 52.28
CA ASP A 85 -6.48 -15.54 53.17
C ASP A 85 -7.82 -16.18 52.83
N GLN A 86 -7.93 -17.46 53.20
CA GLN A 86 -9.09 -18.33 52.98
C GLN A 86 -10.35 -17.82 53.70
N ALA A 87 -11.46 -17.74 52.97
CA ALA A 87 -12.78 -17.94 53.54
C ALA A 87 -13.64 -18.75 52.57
N ARG A 88 -13.97 -19.98 53.00
CA ARG A 88 -14.76 -20.98 52.30
C ARG A 88 -16.20 -20.91 52.79
N LEU A 89 -17.18 -20.68 51.92
CA LEU A 89 -18.56 -21.19 52.11
C LEU A 89 -19.22 -21.46 50.73
N HIS A 90 -20.08 -22.48 50.72
CA HIS A 90 -20.48 -23.32 49.59
C HIS A 90 -21.50 -22.74 48.58
N GLY A 91 -21.28 -23.01 47.28
CA GLY A 91 -22.23 -23.55 46.26
C GLY A 91 -23.31 -22.63 45.63
N PRO A 92 -23.99 -23.01 44.52
CA PRO A 92 -23.78 -24.16 43.63
C PRO A 92 -23.54 -23.79 42.14
N SER A 93 -23.14 -24.81 41.40
CA SER A 93 -22.79 -24.87 39.97
C SER A 93 -23.91 -24.40 39.02
N ALA A 94 -23.56 -23.58 38.03
CA ALA A 94 -24.33 -23.37 36.80
C ALA A 94 -23.41 -23.62 35.60
N GLN A 95 -23.71 -24.69 34.87
CA GLN A 95 -23.06 -25.11 33.63
C GLN A 95 -23.24 -24.02 32.55
N LEU A 96 -22.13 -23.43 32.09
CA LEU A 96 -22.17 -22.51 30.94
C LEU A 96 -22.09 -23.33 29.65
N SER A 97 -23.25 -23.47 29.01
CA SER A 97 -23.43 -24.09 27.70
C SER A 97 -22.49 -23.43 26.68
N SER A 98 -21.62 -24.21 26.04
CA SER A 98 -20.74 -23.74 24.98
C SER A 98 -21.54 -23.44 23.70
N SER A 99 -22.05 -22.22 23.61
CA SER A 99 -22.50 -21.64 22.34
C SER A 99 -21.31 -20.97 21.67
N GLY A 100 -20.69 -21.67 20.71
CA GLY A 100 -19.70 -21.06 19.82
C GLY A 100 -20.38 -19.97 18.97
N PRO A 101 -19.69 -18.87 18.63
CA PRO A 101 -20.31 -17.78 17.88
C PRO A 101 -20.71 -18.27 16.48
N PRO A 102 -21.86 -17.80 15.93
CA PRO A 102 -22.30 -18.19 14.61
C PRO A 102 -21.28 -17.75 13.56
N GLN A 103 -20.76 -18.72 12.80
CA GLN A 103 -19.88 -18.47 11.66
C GLN A 103 -20.69 -17.82 10.54
N LEU A 104 -20.39 -16.56 10.23
CA LEU A 104 -20.95 -15.88 9.06
C LEU A 104 -20.26 -16.44 7.80
N GLN A 105 -20.98 -17.28 7.05
CA GLN A 105 -20.54 -17.66 5.70
C GLN A 105 -20.71 -16.47 4.76
N LEU A 106 -19.58 -15.91 4.31
CA LEU A 106 -19.55 -14.82 3.34
C LEU A 106 -19.60 -15.40 1.93
N ASN A 107 -20.80 -15.48 1.35
CA ASN A 107 -20.98 -15.87 -0.04
C ASN A 107 -20.67 -14.68 -0.95
N PHE A 108 -19.52 -14.71 -1.62
CA PHE A 108 -19.21 -13.75 -2.67
C PHE A 108 -19.82 -14.21 -3.98
N HIS A 109 -20.86 -13.50 -4.45
CA HIS A 109 -21.25 -13.55 -5.85
C HIS A 109 -20.59 -12.37 -6.57
N VAL A 110 -19.59 -12.65 -7.41
CA VAL A 110 -18.95 -11.63 -8.26
C VAL A 110 -19.74 -11.54 -9.55
N THR A 111 -20.49 -10.46 -9.73
CA THR A 111 -21.07 -10.12 -11.03
C THR A 111 -20.12 -9.15 -11.74
N PRO A 112 -19.47 -9.53 -12.85
CA PRO A 112 -18.61 -8.62 -13.59
C PRO A 112 -19.49 -7.61 -14.36
N GLY A 113 -19.21 -6.31 -14.21
CA GLY A 113 -19.73 -5.33 -15.17
C GLY A 113 -20.32 -4.02 -14.66
N VAL A 114 -20.06 -3.57 -13.42
CA VAL A 114 -20.54 -2.24 -12.99
C VAL A 114 -19.40 -1.40 -12.42
N ALA A 115 -19.07 -0.32 -13.12
CA ALA A 115 -18.01 0.62 -12.77
C ALA A 115 -18.38 1.40 -11.49
N TYR A 116 -17.51 1.35 -10.48
CA TYR A 116 -17.61 2.16 -9.27
C TYR A 116 -17.10 3.58 -9.54
N TYR A 117 -18.00 4.56 -9.61
CA TYR A 117 -17.64 5.97 -9.43
C TYR A 117 -17.78 6.31 -7.95
N ALA A 118 -16.66 6.45 -7.25
CA ALA A 118 -16.65 7.02 -5.91
C ALA A 118 -16.86 8.54 -6.00
N ARG A 119 -18.01 9.05 -5.53
CA ARG A 119 -18.20 10.48 -5.24
C ARG A 119 -17.77 10.74 -3.80
N TYR A 120 -16.78 11.59 -3.60
CA TYR A 120 -16.55 12.25 -2.32
C TYR A 120 -17.39 13.53 -2.28
N THR A 121 -18.25 13.65 -1.27
CA THR A 121 -18.88 14.93 -0.92
C THR A 121 -18.46 15.33 0.48
N ARG A 122 -18.16 16.62 0.61
CA ARG A 122 -17.59 17.35 1.74
C ARG A 122 -18.55 17.49 2.91
#